data_AF-A0A918A6F1-F1
#
_entry.id   AF-A0A918A6F1-F1
#
_cell.length_a   1.000
_cell.length_b   1.000
_cell.length_c   1.000
_cell.angle_alpha   90.00
_cell.angle_beta   90.00
_cell.angle_gamma   90.00
#
_symmetry.space_group_name_H-M   'P 1'
#
loop_
_entity.id
_entity.type
_entity.pdbx_description
1 polymer ?
#
loop_
_entity_poly.entity_id
_entity_poly.type
_entity_poly.pdbx_seq_one_letter_code
_entity_poly.pdbx_strand_id
1 'polypeptide(L)'
;MKILEVLRENGRISVAALAERVGISRANAYTRFEALRADGAIKRFTAEIDPVRTGLGITALIFVTVRQQMWKQFRAELARMPEVEYCAITTGQHDAMILVRMGDVAAVHAMVTDRLANIPAVKATETVFILDEVLKRPYVLPSDGEKARTARRPAQEAQGGEVPLGMMRFVGAAEGRAALQKDT
;
A
#
# COMPACT_ATOMS: atom_id res chain seq x y z
N MET A 1 0.32 1.12 18.62
CA MET A 1 -0.51 0.99 17.40
C MET A 1 -1.84 1.73 17.50
N LYS A 2 -2.69 1.54 18.52
CA LYS A 2 -4.00 2.22 18.62
C LYS A 2 -4.00 3.74 18.40
N ILE A 3 -2.99 4.47 18.91
CA ILE A 3 -2.86 5.92 18.66
C ILE A 3 -2.71 6.22 17.16
N LEU A 4 -1.85 5.47 16.45
CA LEU A 4 -1.66 5.64 15.01
C LEU A 4 -2.90 5.23 14.21
N GLU A 5 -3.65 4.22 14.65
CA GLU A 5 -4.92 3.85 14.03
C GLU A 5 -5.93 5.01 14.10
N VAL A 6 -6.07 5.62 15.28
CA VAL A 6 -6.95 6.78 15.49
C VAL A 6 -6.49 7.99 14.67
N LEU A 7 -5.18 8.26 14.64
CA LEU A 7 -4.62 9.37 13.86
C LEU A 7 -4.73 9.16 12.35
N ARG A 8 -4.69 7.92 11.87
CA ARG A 8 -4.92 7.61 10.44
C ARG A 8 -6.32 7.98 9.99
N GLU A 9 -7.31 7.79 10.86
CA GLU A 9 -8.71 8.16 10.58
C GLU A 9 -8.95 9.67 10.76
N ASN A 10 -8.35 10.27 11.79
CA ASN A 10 -8.49 11.69 12.07
C ASN A 10 -7.18 12.27 12.63
N GLY A 11 -6.35 12.80 11.73
CA GLY A 11 -5.09 13.43 12.08
C GLY A 11 -5.23 14.75 12.86
N ARG A 12 -6.43 15.33 12.93
CA ARG A 12 -6.74 16.58 13.65
C ARG A 12 -7.32 16.36 15.04
N ILE A 13 -7.43 15.10 15.48
CA ILE A 13 -8.01 14.75 16.78
C ILE A 13 -7.25 15.43 17.93
N SER A 14 -7.98 15.96 18.91
CA SER A 14 -7.36 16.53 20.11
C SER A 14 -6.76 15.42 20.97
N VAL A 15 -5.73 15.75 21.76
CA VAL A 15 -5.11 14.78 22.69
C VAL A 15 -6.12 14.24 23.72
N ALA A 16 -7.11 15.05 24.11
CA ALA A 16 -8.18 14.61 25.01
C ALA A 16 -9.06 13.54 24.36
N ALA A 17 -9.57 13.80 23.16
CA ALA A 17 -10.39 12.84 22.41
C ALA A 17 -9.59 11.58 22.02
N LEU A 18 -8.30 11.73 21.70
CA LEU A 18 -7.39 10.61 21.46
C LEU A 18 -7.27 9.70 22.69
N ALA A 19 -7.13 10.29 23.88
CA ALA A 19 -7.01 9.56 25.13
C ALA A 19 -8.28 8.73 25.42
N GLU A 20 -9.45 9.35 25.26
CA GLU A 20 -10.75 8.68 25.39
C GLU A 20 -10.88 7.51 24.41
N ARG A 21 -10.58 7.74 23.13
CA ARG A 21 -10.74 6.75 22.05
C ARG A 21 -9.80 5.54 22.20
N VAL A 22 -8.63 5.75 22.81
CA VAL A 22 -7.64 4.69 23.07
C VAL A 22 -7.83 4.03 24.44
N GLY A 23 -8.59 4.65 25.36
CA GLY A 23 -8.85 4.14 26.70
C GLY A 23 -7.67 4.33 27.67
N ILE A 24 -7.01 5.49 27.62
CA ILE A 24 -5.87 5.84 28.50
C ILE A 24 -6.01 7.25 29.07
N SER A 25 -5.24 7.60 30.10
CA SER A 25 -5.24 8.95 30.64
C SER A 25 -4.70 9.96 29.63
N ARG A 26 -5.17 11.22 29.69
CA ARG A 26 -4.70 12.32 28.83
C ARG A 26 -3.19 12.52 28.90
N ALA A 27 -2.60 12.42 30.09
CA ALA A 27 -1.16 12.53 30.28
C ALA A 27 -0.41 11.41 29.54
N ASN A 28 -0.87 10.16 29.64
CA ASN A 28 -0.26 9.02 28.96
C ASN A 28 -0.41 9.13 27.43
N ALA A 29 -1.58 9.58 26.94
CA ALA A 29 -1.80 9.82 25.52
C ALA A 29 -0.85 10.89 24.97
N TYR A 30 -0.68 12.00 25.70
CA TYR A 30 0.26 13.06 25.35
C TYR A 30 1.70 12.54 25.28
N THR A 31 2.18 11.85 26.32
CA THR A 31 3.55 11.31 26.35
C THR A 31 3.80 10.34 25.20
N ARG A 32 2.86 9.44 24.90
CA ARG A 32 3.00 8.50 23.77
C ARG A 32 2.96 9.19 22.41
N PHE A 33 2.11 10.21 22.26
CA PHE A 33 2.03 11.00 21.03
C PHE A 33 3.36 11.74 20.77
N GLU A 34 3.91 12.41 21.78
CA GLU A 34 5.19 13.11 21.65
C GLU A 34 6.35 12.13 21.43
N ALA A 35 6.34 10.95 22.07
CA ALA A 35 7.32 9.90 21.79
C ALA A 35 7.29 9.46 20.33
N LEU A 36 6.10 9.22 19.76
CA LEU A 36 5.91 8.87 18.35
C LEU A 36 6.32 9.98 17.38
N ARG A 37 6.36 11.24 17.81
CA ARG A 37 6.89 12.34 17.01
C ARG A 37 8.40 12.41 17.11
N ALA A 38 8.94 12.29 18.32
CA ALA A 38 10.37 12.38 18.59
C ALA A 38 11.15 11.21 17.99
N ASP A 39 10.59 10.00 17.95
CA ASP A 39 11.20 8.81 17.35
C ASP A 39 11.09 8.77 15.81
N GLY A 40 10.34 9.71 15.21
CA GLY A 40 10.14 9.80 13.76
C GLY A 40 9.10 8.82 13.20
N ALA A 41 8.37 8.08 14.03
CA ALA A 41 7.24 7.24 13.58
C ALA A 41 6.14 8.10 12.95
N ILE A 42 5.86 9.28 13.53
CA ILE A 42 5.04 10.34 12.93
C ILE A 42 5.97 11.34 12.25
N LYS A 43 6.10 11.21 10.93
CA LYS A 43 6.96 12.11 10.13
C LYS A 43 6.33 13.49 9.90
N ARG A 44 5.02 13.55 9.69
CA ARG A 44 4.27 14.79 9.43
C ARG A 44 2.77 14.58 9.56
N PHE A 45 2.03 15.69 9.64
CA PHE A 45 0.57 15.74 9.45
C PHE A 45 0.30 16.39 8.10
N THR A 46 -0.62 15.82 7.32
CA THR A 46 -0.98 16.32 5.99
C THR A 46 -2.48 16.15 5.75
N ALA A 47 -3.02 16.91 4.80
CA ALA A 47 -4.34 16.65 4.25
C ALA A 47 -4.26 15.59 3.14
N GLU A 48 -5.31 14.79 3.00
CA GLU A 48 -5.56 13.99 1.82
C GLU A 48 -6.45 14.80 0.88
N ILE A 49 -5.98 15.01 -0.34
CA ILE A 49 -6.62 15.88 -1.33
C ILE A 49 -6.99 15.02 -2.54
N ASP A 50 -8.21 15.24 -3.05
CA ASP A 50 -8.65 14.65 -4.30
C ASP A 50 -7.94 15.35 -5.47
N PRO A 51 -7.07 14.67 -6.21
CA PRO A 51 -6.29 15.27 -7.29
C PRO A 51 -7.18 15.77 -8.43
N VAL A 52 -8.25 15.04 -8.76
CA VAL A 52 -9.17 15.37 -9.87
C VAL A 52 -9.87 16.70 -9.58
N ARG A 53 -10.32 16.90 -8.33
CA ARG A 53 -10.97 18.16 -7.91
C ARG A 53 -10.01 19.35 -7.85
N THR A 54 -8.71 19.10 -7.89
CA THR A 54 -7.67 20.15 -7.98
C THR A 54 -7.14 20.35 -9.40
N GLY A 55 -7.76 19.74 -10.41
CA GLY A 55 -7.35 19.87 -11.81
C GLY A 55 -6.22 18.93 -12.24
N LEU A 56 -5.91 17.91 -11.44
CA LEU A 56 -4.94 16.85 -11.78
C LEU A 56 -5.69 15.57 -12.18
N GLY A 57 -6.33 15.61 -13.34
CA GLY A 57 -7.20 14.55 -13.84
C GLY A 57 -6.49 13.31 -14.37
N ILE A 58 -5.19 13.41 -14.65
CA ILE A 58 -4.39 12.31 -15.19
C ILE A 58 -3.38 11.85 -14.15
N THR A 59 -3.30 10.53 -13.98
CA THR A 59 -2.27 9.88 -13.16
C THR A 59 -1.51 8.88 -14.02
N ALA A 60 -0.19 8.91 -13.95
CA ALA A 60 0.67 8.00 -14.72
C ALA A 60 1.79 7.41 -13.86
N LEU A 61 2.08 6.15 -14.12
CA LEU A 61 3.31 5.48 -13.69
C LEU A 61 4.32 5.58 -14.83
N ILE A 62 5.52 6.07 -14.52
CA ILE A 62 6.61 6.15 -15.48
C ILE A 62 7.75 5.28 -14.94
N PHE A 63 8.00 4.18 -15.62
CA PHE A 63 9.17 3.35 -15.37
C PHE A 63 10.38 3.91 -16.10
N VAL A 64 11.53 3.88 -15.44
CA VAL A 64 12.75 4.51 -15.94
C VAL A 64 13.93 3.56 -15.82
N THR A 65 14.65 3.38 -16.92
CA THR A 65 15.98 2.76 -16.91
C THR A 65 17.04 3.84 -16.70
N VAL A 66 17.88 3.69 -15.68
CA VAL A 66 18.85 4.69 -15.24
C VAL A 66 20.29 4.19 -15.50
N ARG A 67 21.18 5.09 -15.91
CA ARG A 67 22.62 4.79 -16.02
C ARG A 67 23.19 4.56 -14.61
N GLN A 68 23.79 3.39 -14.39
CA GLN A 68 24.25 2.89 -13.07
C GLN A 68 25.09 3.88 -12.25
N GLN A 69 25.86 4.76 -12.90
CA GLN A 69 26.75 5.74 -12.23
C GLN A 69 26.13 7.13 -12.04
N MET A 70 24.87 7.34 -12.43
CA MET A 70 24.25 8.68 -12.53
C MET A 70 23.05 8.87 -11.60
N TRP A 71 22.86 7.98 -10.63
CA TRP A 71 21.76 8.04 -9.67
C TRP A 71 21.68 9.35 -8.89
N LYS A 72 22.82 9.92 -8.50
CA LYS A 72 22.84 11.19 -7.76
C LYS A 72 22.27 12.34 -8.60
N GLN A 73 22.60 12.39 -9.89
CA GLN A 73 22.06 13.38 -10.81
C GLN A 73 20.57 13.13 -11.05
N PHE A 74 20.17 11.88 -11.33
CA PHE A 74 18.77 11.52 -11.53
C PHE A 74 17.88 11.95 -10.36
N ARG A 75 18.27 11.63 -9.12
CA ARG A 75 17.52 12.03 -7.91
C ARG A 75 17.43 13.54 -7.75
N ALA A 76 18.51 14.27 -8.06
CA ALA A 76 18.54 15.72 -7.93
C ALA A 76 17.62 16.41 -8.93
N GLU A 77 17.58 15.95 -10.19
CA GLU A 77 16.68 16.49 -11.21
C GLU A 77 15.22 16.12 -10.90
N LEU A 78 14.96 14.88 -10.49
CA LEU A 78 13.62 14.42 -10.15
C LEU A 78 13.02 15.19 -8.96
N ALA A 79 13.83 15.52 -7.94
CA ALA A 79 13.39 16.30 -6.79
C ALA A 79 12.94 17.74 -7.14
N ARG A 80 13.27 18.24 -8.34
CA ARG A 80 12.83 19.55 -8.84
C ARG A 80 11.55 19.48 -9.66
N MET A 81 10.95 18.29 -9.81
CA MET A 81 9.72 18.08 -10.58
C MET A 81 8.51 18.07 -9.63
N PRO A 82 7.77 19.18 -9.47
CA PRO A 82 6.63 19.26 -8.55
C PRO A 82 5.49 18.30 -8.89
N GLU A 83 5.38 17.87 -10.15
CA GLU A 83 4.40 16.86 -10.59
C GLU A 83 4.69 15.43 -10.09
N VAL A 84 5.89 15.17 -9.56
CA VAL A 84 6.31 13.86 -9.08
C VAL A 84 5.78 13.65 -7.66
N GLU A 85 4.75 12.81 -7.54
CA GLU A 85 4.12 12.47 -6.26
C GLU A 85 4.91 11.40 -5.50
N TYR A 86 5.52 10.46 -6.22
CA TYR A 86 6.27 9.36 -5.63
C TYR A 86 7.34 8.84 -6.57
N CYS A 87 8.46 8.36 -6.00
CA CYS A 87 9.49 7.65 -6.73
C CYS A 87 10.02 6.49 -5.88
N ALA A 88 10.09 5.30 -6.48
CA ALA A 88 10.77 4.15 -5.92
C ALA A 88 11.93 3.72 -6.83
N ILE A 89 12.95 3.13 -6.20
CA ILE A 89 13.95 2.34 -6.91
C ILE A 89 13.50 0.91 -6.83
N THR A 90 13.44 0.25 -7.98
CA THR A 90 12.84 -1.06 -8.14
C THR A 90 13.88 -2.07 -8.56
N THR A 91 13.70 -3.30 -8.11
CA THR A 91 14.29 -4.46 -8.76
C THR A 91 13.32 -4.92 -9.85
N GLY A 92 13.80 -5.24 -11.04
CA GLY A 92 12.94 -5.65 -12.16
C GLY A 92 13.49 -5.24 -13.52
N GLN A 93 12.61 -5.09 -14.50
CA GLN A 93 12.95 -4.63 -15.85
C GLN A 93 13.44 -3.18 -15.87
N HIS A 94 12.93 -2.36 -14.95
CA HIS A 94 13.25 -0.95 -14.83
C HIS A 94 13.87 -0.65 -13.47
N ASP A 95 14.71 0.36 -13.43
CA ASP A 95 15.50 0.72 -12.25
C ASP A 95 14.72 1.63 -11.29
N ALA A 96 13.79 2.42 -11.81
CA ALA A 96 12.93 3.28 -11.00
C ALA A 96 11.49 3.30 -11.53
N MET A 97 10.55 3.59 -10.62
CA MET A 97 9.14 3.83 -10.91
C MET A 97 8.74 5.17 -10.30
N ILE A 98 8.15 6.03 -11.12
CA ILE A 98 7.69 7.37 -10.75
C ILE A 98 6.17 7.41 -10.87
N LEU A 99 5.48 7.95 -9.87
CA LEU A 99 4.06 8.32 -9.96
C LEU A 99 3.96 9.82 -10.17
N VAL A 100 3.23 10.23 -11.19
CA VAL A 100 2.97 11.64 -11.48
C VAL A 100 1.48 11.92 -11.61
N ARG A 101 1.09 13.15 -11.28
CA ARG A 101 -0.28 13.65 -11.47
C ARG A 101 -0.27 14.96 -12.24
N MET A 102 -1.08 15.06 -13.28
CA MET A 102 -1.11 16.19 -14.21
C MET A 102 -2.53 16.47 -14.71
N GLY A 103 -2.71 17.62 -15.36
CA GLY A 103 -4.02 18.05 -15.87
C GLY A 103 -4.50 17.23 -17.06
N ASP A 104 -3.60 16.85 -17.97
CA ASP A 104 -3.94 16.14 -19.20
C ASP A 104 -2.80 15.24 -19.70
N VAL A 105 -3.11 14.44 -20.73
CA VAL A 105 -2.17 13.49 -21.36
C VAL A 105 -1.03 14.20 -22.07
N ALA A 106 -1.28 15.38 -22.64
CA ALA A 106 -0.26 16.15 -23.37
C ALA A 106 0.80 16.69 -22.39
N ALA A 107 0.41 17.12 -21.19
CA ALA A 107 1.32 17.52 -20.13
C ALA A 107 2.22 16.37 -19.68
N VAL A 108 1.67 15.15 -19.54
CA VAL A 108 2.46 13.95 -19.21
C VAL A 108 3.46 13.66 -20.32
N HIS A 109 3.02 13.68 -21.58
CA HIS A 109 3.91 13.47 -22.73
C HIS A 109 5.04 14.50 -22.75
N ALA A 110 4.74 15.80 -22.64
CA ALA A 110 5.73 16.86 -22.64
C ALA A 110 6.74 16.73 -21.48
N MET A 111 6.28 16.39 -20.27
CA MET A 111 7.20 16.14 -19.16
C MET A 111 8.13 14.97 -19.46
N VAL A 112 7.60 13.87 -20.00
CA VAL A 112 8.42 12.70 -20.34
C VAL A 112 9.44 13.03 -21.43
N THR A 113 9.02 13.63 -22.55
CA THR A 113 9.90 13.88 -23.70
C THR A 113 10.86 15.04 -23.47
N ASP A 114 10.38 16.12 -22.86
CA ASP A 114 11.12 17.39 -22.82
C ASP A 114 11.94 17.52 -21.54
N ARG A 115 11.57 16.81 -20.47
CA ARG A 115 12.26 16.87 -19.17
C ARG A 115 12.90 15.54 -18.82
N LEU A 116 12.11 14.47 -18.66
CA LEU A 116 12.61 13.20 -18.12
C LEU A 116 13.61 12.51 -19.05
N ALA A 117 13.26 12.37 -20.34
CA ALA A 117 14.12 11.74 -21.34
C ALA A 117 15.41 12.54 -21.61
N ASN A 118 15.38 13.86 -21.35
CA ASN A 118 16.54 14.75 -21.50
C ASN A 118 17.49 14.73 -20.30
N ILE A 119 17.13 14.09 -19.19
CA ILE A 119 18.07 13.87 -18.09
C ILE A 119 19.16 12.90 -18.58
N PRO A 120 20.46 13.27 -18.56
CA PRO A 120 21.52 12.41 -19.08
C PRO A 120 21.58 11.01 -18.44
N ALA A 121 21.13 10.90 -17.19
CA ALA A 121 21.04 9.66 -16.44
C ALA A 121 19.96 8.70 -16.96
N VAL A 122 18.97 9.17 -17.73
CA VAL A 122 17.85 8.36 -18.23
C VAL A 122 18.25 7.69 -19.54
N LYS A 123 17.99 6.38 -19.65
CA LYS A 123 18.23 5.60 -20.89
C LYS A 123 16.95 5.34 -21.66
N ALA A 124 15.88 5.03 -20.93
CA ALA A 124 14.58 4.68 -21.49
C ALA A 124 13.49 4.97 -20.46
N THR A 125 12.28 5.15 -20.96
CA THR A 125 11.07 5.38 -20.16
C THR A 125 9.93 4.56 -20.73
N GLU A 126 9.09 4.02 -19.85
CA GLU A 126 7.82 3.38 -20.20
C GLU A 126 6.71 4.04 -19.39
N THR A 127 5.69 4.57 -20.07
CA THR A 127 4.59 5.30 -19.41
C THR A 127 3.33 4.45 -19.42
N VAL A 128 2.73 4.28 -18.24
CA VAL A 128 1.47 3.56 -18.03
C VAL A 128 0.48 4.49 -17.36
N PHE A 129 -0.63 4.78 -18.04
CA PHE A 129 -1.71 5.59 -17.47
C PHE A 129 -2.54 4.76 -16.48
N ILE A 130 -2.79 5.32 -15.30
CA ILE A 130 -3.72 4.75 -14.33
C ILE A 130 -5.13 5.18 -14.72
N LEU A 131 -5.94 4.22 -15.13
CA LEU A 131 -7.33 4.46 -15.52
C LEU A 131 -8.28 4.56 -14.32
N ASP A 132 -8.00 3.79 -13.27
CA ASP A 132 -8.79 3.77 -12.04
C ASP A 132 -7.90 3.45 -10.82
N GLU A 133 -8.08 4.22 -9.74
CA GLU A 133 -7.43 3.99 -8.45
C GLU A 133 -8.44 3.33 -7.49
N VAL A 134 -8.59 2.01 -7.60
CA VAL A 134 -9.59 1.22 -6.86
C VAL A 134 -9.46 1.34 -5.33
N LEU A 135 -8.24 1.53 -4.83
CA LEU A 135 -7.96 1.57 -3.39
C LEU A 135 -6.79 2.51 -3.09
N LYS A 136 -7.06 3.52 -2.27
CA LYS A 136 -6.06 4.43 -1.71
C LYS A 136 -6.24 4.52 -0.20
N ARG A 137 -5.15 4.38 0.54
CA ARG A 137 -5.12 4.54 2.01
C ARG A 137 -3.86 5.31 2.41
N PRO A 138 -3.90 6.13 3.47
CA PRO A 138 -2.73 6.94 3.85
C PRO A 138 -1.46 6.14 4.13
N TYR A 139 -1.60 5.01 4.84
CA TYR A 139 -0.51 4.07 5.14
C TYR A 139 -1.08 2.77 5.73
N VAL A 140 -0.30 1.69 5.62
CA VAL A 140 -0.58 0.39 6.25
C VAL A 140 0.06 0.35 7.64
N LEU A 141 -0.68 -0.15 8.62
CA LEU A 141 -0.18 -0.44 9.97
C LEU A 141 -0.04 -1.95 10.16
N PRO A 142 0.92 -2.42 10.99
CA PRO A 142 1.05 -3.84 11.31
C PRO A 142 -0.25 -4.49 11.81
N SER A 143 -1.08 -3.72 12.53
CA SER A 143 -2.38 -4.16 13.06
C SER A 143 -3.44 -4.44 11.99
N ASP A 144 -3.28 -3.91 10.77
CA ASP A 144 -4.21 -4.20 9.66
C ASP A 144 -4.09 -5.68 9.24
N GLY A 145 -2.87 -6.22 9.21
CA GLY A 145 -2.62 -7.62 8.87
C GLY A 145 -3.12 -8.59 9.94
N GLU A 146 -3.06 -8.21 11.21
CA GLU A 146 -3.62 -8.99 12.32
C GLU A 146 -5.14 -9.11 12.21
N LYS A 147 -5.82 -7.98 11.98
CA LYS A 147 -7.27 -7.94 11.78
C LYS A 147 -7.70 -8.80 10.60
N ALA A 148 -6.98 -8.74 9.47
CA ALA A 148 -7.26 -9.55 8.30
C ALA A 148 -7.09 -11.06 8.55
N ARG A 149 -6.07 -11.47 9.33
CA ARG A 149 -5.87 -12.89 9.72
C ARG A 149 -7.00 -13.41 10.61
N THR A 150 -7.40 -12.63 11.62
CA THR A 150 -8.50 -12.98 12.53
C THR A 150 -9.83 -13.06 11.80
N ALA A 151 -10.09 -12.17 10.84
CA ALA A 151 -11.33 -12.18 10.05
C ALA A 151 -11.44 -13.38 9.09
N ARG A 152 -10.32 -13.97 8.64
CA ARG A 152 -10.32 -15.16 7.77
C ARG A 152 -10.55 -16.47 8.52
N ARG A 153 -10.18 -16.53 9.80
CA ARG A 153 -10.26 -17.72 10.65
C ARG A 153 -11.70 -18.23 10.95
N PRO A 154 -12.73 -17.40 11.17
CA PRO A 154 -14.09 -17.90 11.41
C PRO A 154 -14.72 -18.62 10.21
N ALA A 155 -14.24 -18.37 8.98
CA ALA A 155 -14.73 -19.08 7.80
C ALA A 155 -14.06 -20.45 7.59
N GLN A 156 -12.83 -20.65 8.06
CA GLN A 156 -12.12 -21.93 7.96
C GLN A 156 -12.51 -22.92 9.06
N GLU A 157 -12.83 -22.44 10.26
CA GLU A 157 -13.35 -23.31 11.35
C GLU A 157 -14.80 -23.77 11.08
N ALA A 158 -15.56 -23.03 10.26
CA ALA A 158 -16.91 -23.42 9.83
C ALA A 158 -16.95 -24.43 8.65
N GLN A 159 -15.82 -24.66 7.96
CA GLN A 159 -15.71 -25.66 6.88
C GLN A 159 -15.26 -27.05 7.38
N GLY A 160 -15.20 -27.26 8.70
CA GLY A 160 -15.01 -28.57 9.32
C GLY A 160 -16.31 -29.34 9.64
N GLY A 161 -17.48 -28.79 9.32
CA GLY A 161 -18.77 -29.47 9.44
C GLY A 161 -19.10 -30.23 8.15
N GLU A 162 -19.49 -31.50 8.29
CA GLU A 162 -19.93 -32.39 7.20
C GLU A 162 -20.81 -31.63 6.19
N VAL A 163 -20.28 -31.39 4.99
CA VAL A 163 -21.11 -31.05 3.84
C VAL A 163 -21.78 -32.36 3.42
N PRO A 164 -23.12 -32.49 3.44
CA PRO A 164 -23.79 -33.66 2.90
C PRO A 164 -23.70 -33.59 1.38
N LEU A 165 -22.62 -34.10 0.80
CA LEU A 165 -22.58 -34.43 -0.62
C LEU A 165 -23.40 -35.70 -0.82
N GLY A 166 -24.36 -35.64 -1.75
CA GLY A 166 -25.25 -36.73 -2.08
C GLY A 166 -24.51 -38.07 -2.25
N MET A 167 -25.09 -39.11 -1.64
CA MET A 167 -24.87 -40.55 -1.85
C MET A 167 -23.49 -40.95 -2.42
N MET A 168 -22.39 -40.57 -1.79
CA MET A 168 -21.14 -41.34 -1.91
C MET A 168 -20.31 -41.16 -0.66
N ARG A 169 -20.30 -42.20 0.20
CA ARG A 169 -19.42 -42.25 1.37
C ARG A 169 -17.97 -42.36 0.90
N PHE A 170 -17.18 -41.30 1.10
CA PHE A 170 -15.73 -41.39 1.00
C PHE A 170 -15.20 -42.10 2.25
N VAL A 171 -14.76 -43.34 2.08
CA VAL A 171 -14.01 -44.07 3.10
C VAL A 171 -12.55 -43.65 2.99
N GLY A 172 -11.95 -43.19 4.09
CA GLY A 172 -10.53 -42.83 4.12
C GLY A 172 -9.66 -44.04 3.76
N ALA A 173 -8.55 -43.81 3.05
CA ALA A 173 -7.69 -44.89 2.51
C ALA A 173 -7.14 -45.89 3.55
N ALA A 174 -7.19 -45.54 4.84
CA ALA A 174 -6.86 -46.44 5.95
C ALA A 174 -8.00 -47.42 6.30
N GLU A 175 -9.25 -46.97 6.26
CA GLU A 175 -10.43 -47.79 6.57
C GLU A 175 -10.80 -48.75 5.44
N GLY A 176 -10.57 -48.35 4.18
CA GLY A 176 -10.87 -49.19 3.01
C GLY A 176 -10.02 -50.46 2.91
N ARG A 177 -8.78 -50.45 3.43
CA ARG A 177 -7.92 -51.65 3.43
C ARG A 177 -8.32 -52.68 4.48
N ALA A 178 -8.89 -52.25 5.60
CA ALA A 178 -9.36 -53.15 6.65
C ALA A 178 -10.63 -53.93 6.25
N ALA A 179 -11.45 -53.37 5.36
CA ALA A 179 -12.67 -54.00 4.88
C ALA A 179 -12.42 -55.10 3.81
N LEU A 180 -11.29 -55.05 3.09
CA LEU A 180 -10.95 -56.03 2.04
C LEU A 180 -10.29 -57.32 2.57
N GLN A 181 -9.93 -57.37 3.86
CA GLN A 181 -9.27 -58.54 4.48
C GLN A 181 -10.23 -59.48 5.24
N LYS A 182 -11.55 -59.24 5.20
CA LYS A 182 -12.53 -60.07 5.91
C LYS A 182 -13.36 -61.03 5.04
N ASP A 183 -13.17 -61.03 3.73
CA ASP A 183 -13.91 -61.90 2.79
C ASP A 183 -13.02 -62.89 2.00
N THR A 184 -11.98 -63.43 2.66
CA THR A 184 -11.28 -64.65 2.19
C THR A 184 -11.09 -65.63 3.33
#